data_AF-A0A4S8QBZ4-F1
#
_entry.id   AF-A0A4S8QBZ4-F1
#
_cell.length_a   1.000
_cell.length_b   1.000
_cell.length_c   1.000
_cell.angle_alpha   90.00
_cell.angle_beta   90.00
_cell.angle_gamma   90.00
#
_symmetry.space_group_name_H-M   'P 1'
#
loop_
_entity.id
_entity.type
_entity.pdbx_description
1 polymer ?
#
loop_
_entity_poly.entity_id
_entity_poly.type
_entity_poly.pdbx_seq_one_letter_code
_entity_poly.pdbx_strand_id
1 'polypeptide(L)'
;MGFIAWQADPNFKARPGWELRENPAAFTEAAGCGYLDLRLGHGRVGNVPQSGDLLENARRREAAVQAGNAFPEARYEASLVPEALVDGRSVASGWGRITVPLSPGRHLVEVQSRHSRAWRAVDIEAGRTAAFDYVGMKGNAHRSFAEDGPPFNMRHLTGYTIGPRGRLNYWQYLPSNAKEHPWAWMVMVGLFIGAMIPVILLAGAGIDIRYGWGPAIILTGWVVIPAITVSWWGVSVLWKFLRYNRCPPAPPLDTRPLSGPDRLAPLVLDEEGAVPAPAAGAAALVIDARFLKADIGSEDLARQLEPGQRQFTPRQERVLNQIGEVTPVTHRPVVPPPQIWIDGVEVAASWTRMWFELAPGEHHVKVQTPGSPLPVPGGEAPPQTLEAPLSIAHGQTELAELQVNVWAVPDPTEPILHRWACGIDYFGPERRRPKPARPRQRIRWSELFSRLPYKQQDREEREHAAYQDERGRPR
;
A
#
# COMPACT_ATOMS: atom_id res chain seq x y z
N MET A 1 -1.73 22.45 3.50
CA MET A 1 -2.20 21.05 3.43
C MET A 1 -2.16 20.60 1.97
N GLY A 2 -1.22 19.73 1.62
CA GLY A 2 -1.04 19.27 0.24
C GLY A 2 -1.97 18.11 -0.09
N PHE A 3 -2.98 18.34 -0.94
CA PHE A 3 -3.86 17.28 -1.44
C PHE A 3 -3.15 16.40 -2.48
N ILE A 4 -3.32 15.08 -2.36
CA ILE A 4 -2.66 14.07 -3.18
C ILE A 4 -3.61 13.57 -4.27
N ALA A 5 -3.07 13.41 -5.46
CA ALA A 5 -3.74 12.88 -6.64
C ALA A 5 -3.37 11.41 -6.86
N TRP A 6 -4.33 10.60 -7.31
CA TRP A 6 -4.16 9.14 -7.37
C TRP A 6 -4.97 8.50 -8.50
N GLN A 7 -4.32 8.07 -9.58
CA GLN A 7 -4.97 7.29 -10.64
C GLN A 7 -4.19 6.00 -10.93
N ALA A 8 -4.91 4.89 -11.10
CA ALA A 8 -4.39 3.72 -11.81
C ALA A 8 -4.29 4.14 -13.28
N ASP A 9 -3.09 4.29 -13.80
CA ASP A 9 -2.94 4.64 -15.21
C ASP A 9 -3.39 3.43 -16.06
N PRO A 10 -4.45 3.52 -16.88
CA PRO A 10 -4.81 2.45 -17.82
C PRO A 10 -3.69 2.20 -18.85
N ASN A 11 -2.76 3.13 -19.01
CA ASN A 11 -1.54 2.99 -19.81
C ASN A 11 -0.33 2.63 -18.94
N PHE A 12 -0.53 2.13 -17.72
CA PHE A 12 0.56 1.70 -16.88
C PHE A 12 1.40 0.66 -17.62
N LYS A 13 2.59 1.07 -18.04
CA LYS A 13 3.61 0.17 -18.55
C LYS A 13 4.51 -0.19 -17.38
N ALA A 14 4.49 -1.47 -17.03
CA ALA A 14 5.47 -2.00 -16.11
C ALA A 14 6.88 -1.67 -16.60
N ARG A 15 7.80 -1.46 -15.67
CA ARG A 15 9.20 -1.31 -16.03
C ARG A 15 9.71 -2.63 -16.61
N PRO A 16 10.63 -2.59 -17.59
CA PRO A 16 11.27 -3.79 -18.11
C PRO A 16 11.74 -4.71 -16.97
N GLY A 17 11.29 -5.97 -17.01
CA GLY A 17 11.60 -7.00 -16.02
C GLY A 17 10.59 -7.12 -14.87
N TRP A 18 9.76 -6.11 -14.63
CA TRP A 18 8.75 -6.07 -13.56
C TRP A 18 7.33 -6.30 -14.09
N GLU A 19 7.21 -6.77 -15.32
CA GLU A 19 5.94 -7.17 -15.90
C GLU A 19 5.31 -8.32 -15.11
N LEU A 20 3.98 -8.37 -15.13
CA LEU A 20 3.21 -9.48 -14.59
C LEU A 20 3.60 -10.78 -15.29
N ARG A 21 4.03 -11.75 -14.51
CA ARG A 21 4.38 -13.10 -14.96
C ARG A 21 3.41 -14.08 -14.35
N GLU A 22 2.89 -14.96 -15.20
CA GLU A 22 1.99 -16.02 -14.76
C GLU A 22 2.78 -17.07 -13.98
N ASN A 23 2.14 -17.66 -12.97
CA ASN A 23 2.67 -18.86 -12.32
C ASN A 23 2.15 -20.09 -13.10
N PRO A 24 2.98 -20.78 -13.90
CA PRO A 24 2.52 -21.86 -14.77
C PRO A 24 1.96 -23.06 -14.01
N ALA A 25 2.29 -23.20 -12.72
CA ALA A 25 1.77 -24.27 -11.87
C ALA A 25 0.30 -24.05 -11.45
N ALA A 26 -0.27 -22.88 -11.71
CA ALA A 26 -1.56 -22.50 -11.17
C ALA A 26 -2.76 -22.99 -12.00
N PHE A 27 -2.59 -23.34 -13.29
CA PHE A 27 -3.74 -23.55 -14.17
C PHE A 27 -3.59 -24.69 -15.18
N THR A 28 -4.65 -25.48 -15.29
CA THR A 28 -4.98 -26.26 -16.48
C THR A 28 -6.31 -25.75 -17.00
N GLU A 29 -6.35 -25.32 -18.27
CA GLU A 29 -7.61 -24.93 -18.91
C GLU A 29 -8.59 -26.11 -18.90
N ALA A 30 -9.70 -25.95 -18.19
CA ALA A 30 -10.79 -26.91 -18.22
C ALA A 30 -11.85 -26.47 -19.24
N ALA A 31 -12.49 -27.43 -19.90
CA ALA A 31 -13.64 -27.16 -20.75
C ALA A 31 -14.76 -26.48 -19.93
N GLY A 32 -15.30 -25.37 -20.44
CA GLY A 32 -16.35 -24.62 -19.75
C GLY A 32 -15.86 -23.64 -18.67
N CYS A 33 -14.58 -23.28 -18.66
CA CYS A 33 -14.06 -22.23 -17.77
C CYS A 33 -14.65 -20.84 -18.08
N GLY A 34 -14.63 -19.97 -17.08
CA GLY A 34 -14.68 -18.51 -17.25
C GLY A 34 -13.29 -17.91 -17.10
N TYR A 35 -13.21 -16.58 -17.13
CA TYR A 35 -11.94 -15.86 -17.09
C TYR A 35 -11.95 -14.74 -16.05
N LEU A 36 -10.84 -14.57 -15.35
CA LEU A 36 -10.54 -13.41 -14.51
C LEU A 36 -9.52 -12.52 -15.23
N ASP A 37 -9.94 -11.36 -15.71
CA ASP A 37 -9.05 -10.31 -16.24
C ASP A 37 -8.50 -9.48 -15.07
N LEU A 38 -7.30 -9.80 -14.63
CA LEU A 38 -6.63 -9.20 -13.48
C LEU A 38 -5.62 -8.13 -13.94
N ARG A 39 -5.73 -6.92 -13.39
CA ARG A 39 -4.81 -5.80 -13.68
C ARG A 39 -4.11 -5.33 -12.43
N LEU A 40 -2.81 -5.60 -12.30
CA LEU A 40 -1.98 -5.15 -11.18
C LEU A 40 -1.24 -3.87 -11.56
N GLY A 41 -1.78 -2.71 -11.20
CA GLY A 41 -1.16 -1.40 -11.44
C GLY A 41 -0.64 -0.75 -10.16
N HIS A 42 0.15 0.31 -10.30
CA HIS A 42 0.53 1.14 -9.15
C HIS A 42 0.03 2.58 -9.30
N GLY A 43 -0.36 3.20 -8.19
CA GLY A 43 -0.59 4.64 -8.12
C GLY A 43 0.74 5.37 -7.99
N ARG A 44 0.98 6.38 -8.84
CA ARG A 44 2.03 7.35 -8.56
C ARG A 44 1.48 8.28 -7.47
N VAL A 45 2.12 8.33 -6.30
CA VAL A 45 1.86 9.41 -5.36
C VAL A 45 2.33 10.69 -6.07
N GLY A 46 1.41 11.57 -6.45
CA GLY A 46 1.76 12.91 -6.92
C GLY A 46 2.38 13.72 -5.78
N ASN A 47 3.63 13.41 -5.44
CA ASN A 47 4.62 14.16 -4.66
C ASN A 47 5.88 13.26 -4.53
N VAL A 48 6.76 13.31 -5.52
CA VAL A 48 8.20 13.22 -5.20
C VAL A 48 8.45 14.34 -4.17
N PRO A 49 9.22 14.12 -3.09
CA PRO A 49 9.49 15.17 -2.12
C PRO A 49 9.87 16.46 -2.86
N GLN A 50 9.33 17.61 -2.42
CA GLN A 50 9.71 18.90 -3.00
C GLN A 50 11.25 18.95 -3.09
N SER A 51 11.80 19.56 -4.13
CA SER A 51 13.26 19.61 -4.38
C SER A 51 14.10 20.00 -3.15
N GLY A 52 13.52 20.70 -2.17
CA GLY A 52 14.12 20.96 -0.86
C GLY A 52 14.38 19.71 -0.01
N ASP A 53 13.45 18.75 0.06
CA ASP A 53 13.64 17.48 0.79
C ASP A 53 14.67 16.58 0.10
N LEU A 54 14.78 16.65 -1.24
CA LEU A 54 15.82 15.93 -1.98
C LEU A 54 17.21 16.47 -1.66
N LEU A 55 17.37 17.80 -1.56
CA LEU A 55 18.63 18.42 -1.21
C LEU A 55 19.01 18.15 0.26
N GLU A 56 18.04 18.20 1.18
CA GLU A 56 18.27 17.89 2.59
C GLU A 56 18.60 16.40 2.80
N ASN A 57 17.93 15.51 2.07
CA ASN A 57 18.25 14.09 2.07
C ASN A 57 19.61 13.81 1.41
N ALA A 58 19.97 14.53 0.34
CA ALA A 58 21.30 14.44 -0.27
C ALA A 58 22.41 14.90 0.71
N ARG A 59 22.20 16.01 1.42
CA ARG A 59 23.14 16.49 2.46
C ARG A 59 23.25 15.51 3.63
N ARG A 60 22.14 14.93 4.08
CA ARG A 60 22.17 13.88 5.12
C ARG A 60 22.93 12.64 4.67
N ARG A 61 22.78 12.25 3.41
CA ARG A 61 23.52 11.13 2.81
C ARG A 61 25.01 11.43 2.74
N GLU A 62 25.36 12.61 2.23
CA GLU A 62 26.76 13.05 2.13
C GLU A 62 27.43 13.12 3.52
N ALA A 63 26.75 13.69 4.52
CA ALA A 63 27.25 13.70 5.90
C ALA A 63 27.37 12.30 6.51
N ALA A 64 26.43 11.38 6.22
CA ALA A 64 26.51 10.00 6.71
C ALA A 64 27.69 9.24 6.07
N VAL A 65 27.89 9.41 4.76
CA VAL A 65 29.04 8.85 4.04
C VAL A 65 30.36 9.41 4.59
N GLN A 66 30.43 10.72 4.84
CA GLN A 66 31.60 11.35 5.47
C GLN A 66 31.87 10.83 6.89
N ALA A 67 30.82 10.48 7.64
CA ALA A 67 30.92 9.87 8.95
C ALA A 67 31.29 8.36 8.92
N GLY A 68 31.59 7.79 7.75
CA GLY A 68 31.91 6.37 7.60
C GLY A 68 30.70 5.43 7.70
N ASN A 69 29.48 5.97 7.77
CA ASN A 69 28.29 5.16 7.67
C ASN A 69 28.09 4.77 6.21
N ALA A 70 28.21 3.47 5.91
CA ALA A 70 27.99 2.94 4.56
C ALA A 70 26.61 3.32 4.01
N PHE A 71 25.62 3.54 4.90
CA PHE A 71 24.31 4.04 4.56
C PHE A 71 23.81 4.94 5.69
N PRO A 72 23.24 6.14 5.41
CA PRO A 72 22.42 6.81 6.41
C PRO A 72 21.31 5.86 6.87
N GLU A 73 20.73 6.09 8.04
CA GLU A 73 19.47 5.44 8.51
C GLU A 73 18.26 5.83 7.63
N ALA A 74 18.41 5.81 6.31
CA ALA A 74 17.31 5.84 5.39
C ALA A 74 16.64 4.47 5.51
N ARG A 75 15.47 4.43 6.16
CA ARG A 75 14.55 3.31 6.02
C ARG A 75 14.08 3.33 4.58
N TYR A 76 14.61 2.42 3.76
CA TYR A 76 14.05 2.22 2.43
C TYR A 76 12.80 1.37 2.60
N GLU A 77 11.77 1.81 1.91
CA GLU A 77 10.45 1.22 2.03
C GLU A 77 10.48 -0.17 1.41
N ALA A 78 10.05 -1.17 2.18
CA ALA A 78 9.91 -2.51 1.68
C ALA A 78 8.70 -2.58 0.73
N SER A 79 8.88 -2.32 -0.56
CA SER A 79 7.84 -2.61 -1.54
C SER A 79 8.11 -3.98 -2.13
N LEU A 80 7.31 -4.96 -1.72
CA LEU A 80 7.19 -6.20 -2.48
C LEU A 80 6.34 -5.92 -3.71
N VAL A 81 6.80 -6.43 -4.84
CA VAL A 81 5.96 -6.64 -6.02
C VAL A 81 4.70 -7.38 -5.62
N PRO A 82 3.52 -6.99 -6.14
CA PRO A 82 2.30 -7.67 -5.81
C PRO A 82 2.32 -9.09 -6.36
N GLU A 83 1.90 -9.99 -5.50
CA GLU A 83 1.63 -11.39 -5.78
C GLU A 83 0.12 -11.57 -5.72
N ALA A 84 -0.49 -11.95 -6.83
CA ALA A 84 -1.90 -12.28 -6.87
C ALA A 84 -2.11 -13.75 -6.55
N LEU A 85 -3.17 -14.02 -5.80
CA LEU A 85 -3.61 -15.34 -5.44
C LEU A 85 -5.08 -15.52 -5.82
N VAL A 86 -5.44 -16.74 -6.18
CA VAL A 86 -6.82 -17.19 -6.32
C VAL A 86 -6.99 -18.44 -5.48
N ASP A 87 -7.96 -18.42 -4.57
CA ASP A 87 -8.24 -19.50 -3.61
C ASP A 87 -6.99 -19.95 -2.84
N GLY A 88 -6.17 -18.99 -2.44
CA GLY A 88 -4.93 -19.22 -1.70
C GLY A 88 -3.74 -19.72 -2.55
N ARG A 89 -3.90 -19.86 -3.87
CA ARG A 89 -2.82 -20.27 -4.79
C ARG A 89 -2.26 -19.06 -5.52
N SER A 90 -0.93 -18.91 -5.56
CA SER A 90 -0.26 -17.90 -6.39
C SER A 90 -0.62 -18.09 -7.86
N VAL A 91 -1.02 -17.00 -8.52
CA VAL A 91 -1.42 -17.01 -9.94
C VAL A 91 -0.53 -16.13 -10.80
N ALA A 92 -0.04 -15.03 -10.23
CA ALA A 92 0.81 -14.09 -10.95
C ALA A 92 1.61 -13.21 -10.00
N SER A 93 2.83 -12.84 -10.43
CA SER A 93 3.71 -11.90 -9.73
C SER A 93 4.11 -10.78 -10.68
N GLY A 94 4.07 -9.53 -10.25
CA GLY A 94 4.50 -8.41 -11.09
C GLY A 94 3.45 -7.32 -11.26
N TRP A 95 3.73 -6.38 -12.15
CA TRP A 95 2.78 -5.32 -12.49
C TRP A 95 2.36 -5.48 -13.95
N GLY A 96 1.07 -5.31 -14.25
CA GLY A 96 0.57 -5.45 -15.61
C GLY A 96 -0.84 -6.00 -15.65
N ARG A 97 -1.13 -6.82 -16.64
CA ARG A 97 -2.44 -7.41 -16.89
C ARG A 97 -2.27 -8.88 -17.27
N ILE A 98 -3.11 -9.74 -16.70
CA ILE A 98 -3.16 -11.18 -16.96
C ILE A 98 -4.63 -11.59 -17.09
N THR A 99 -4.90 -12.61 -17.89
CA THR A 99 -6.22 -13.26 -17.92
C THR A 99 -6.05 -14.67 -17.41
N VAL A 100 -6.76 -14.98 -16.33
CA VAL A 100 -6.65 -16.25 -15.61
C VAL A 100 -7.89 -17.10 -15.88
N PRO A 101 -7.75 -18.31 -16.45
CA PRO A 101 -8.88 -19.22 -16.59
C PRO A 101 -9.27 -19.81 -15.23
N LEU A 102 -10.56 -19.77 -14.89
CA LEU A 102 -11.09 -20.29 -13.63
C LEU A 102 -12.34 -21.15 -13.88
N SER A 103 -12.54 -22.16 -13.04
CA SER A 103 -13.82 -22.90 -13.04
C SER A 103 -14.99 -21.96 -12.78
N PRO A 104 -16.20 -22.25 -13.30
CA PRO A 104 -17.39 -21.50 -12.89
C PRO A 104 -17.62 -21.67 -11.39
N GLY A 105 -17.89 -20.57 -10.69
CA GLY A 105 -18.03 -20.55 -9.24
C GLY A 105 -17.57 -19.25 -8.61
N ARG A 106 -17.55 -19.23 -7.29
CA ARG A 106 -17.17 -18.05 -6.51
C ARG A 106 -15.77 -18.25 -5.94
N HIS A 107 -14.87 -17.34 -6.30
CA HIS A 107 -13.44 -17.45 -6.03
C HIS A 107 -12.95 -16.34 -5.12
N LEU A 108 -12.02 -16.65 -4.22
CA LEU A 108 -11.31 -15.66 -3.40
C LEU A 108 -10.09 -15.15 -4.18
N VAL A 109 -10.10 -13.88 -4.58
CA VAL A 109 -8.94 -13.24 -5.20
C VAL A 109 -8.24 -12.38 -4.15
N GLU A 110 -6.96 -12.66 -3.87
CA GLU A 110 -6.11 -11.91 -2.94
C GLU A 110 -4.92 -11.32 -3.70
N VAL A 111 -4.43 -10.17 -3.28
CA VAL A 111 -3.18 -9.58 -3.76
C VAL A 111 -2.33 -9.24 -2.55
N GLN A 112 -1.25 -10.00 -2.39
CA GLN A 112 -0.24 -9.77 -1.37
C GLN A 112 0.81 -8.82 -1.90
N SER A 113 1.14 -7.81 -1.13
CA SER A 113 2.30 -6.97 -1.43
C SER A 113 3.01 -6.63 -0.12
N ARG A 114 3.31 -5.37 0.14
CA ARG A 114 3.80 -4.92 1.45
C ARG A 114 2.80 -5.20 2.57
N HIS A 115 1.50 -5.24 2.25
CA HIS A 115 0.41 -5.55 3.19
C HIS A 115 -0.54 -6.58 2.57
N SER A 116 -1.27 -7.28 3.42
CA SER A 116 -2.02 -8.49 3.08
C SER A 116 -3.53 -8.29 2.87
N ARG A 117 -4.05 -7.08 3.07
CA ARG A 117 -5.49 -6.82 3.20
C ARG A 117 -6.26 -6.71 1.89
N ALA A 118 -5.60 -7.00 0.80
CA ALA A 118 -6.12 -6.72 -0.51
C ALA A 118 -6.80 -7.99 -1.05
N TRP A 119 -8.11 -8.17 -0.84
CA TRP A 119 -8.81 -9.36 -1.33
C TRP A 119 -10.31 -9.10 -1.64
N ARG A 120 -10.91 -9.94 -2.49
CA ARG A 120 -12.34 -9.89 -2.85
C ARG A 120 -12.82 -11.24 -3.37
N ALA A 121 -14.08 -11.56 -3.06
CA ALA A 121 -14.77 -12.66 -3.71
C ALA A 121 -15.27 -12.25 -5.11
N VAL A 122 -14.95 -13.04 -6.13
CA VAL A 122 -15.34 -12.81 -7.53
C VAL A 122 -16.15 -14.01 -8.03
N ASP A 123 -17.31 -13.73 -8.61
CA ASP A 123 -18.12 -14.75 -9.28
C ASP A 123 -17.65 -14.92 -10.73
N ILE A 124 -17.32 -16.15 -11.10
CA ILE A 124 -16.89 -16.55 -12.43
C ILE A 124 -18.00 -17.39 -13.06
N GLU A 125 -18.46 -16.98 -14.23
CA GLU A 125 -19.43 -17.73 -15.04
C GLU A 125 -18.74 -18.35 -16.25
N ALA A 126 -19.21 -19.53 -16.68
CA ALA A 126 -18.69 -20.22 -17.85
C ALA A 126 -18.73 -19.31 -19.09
N GLY A 127 -17.60 -19.19 -19.80
CA GLY A 127 -17.46 -18.37 -21.00
C GLY A 127 -17.53 -16.86 -20.79
N ARG A 128 -17.61 -16.37 -19.54
CA ARG A 128 -17.59 -14.93 -19.23
C ARG A 128 -16.28 -14.50 -18.62
N THR A 129 -15.96 -13.21 -18.76
CA THR A 129 -14.80 -12.59 -18.14
C THR A 129 -15.24 -11.66 -17.01
N ALA A 130 -14.78 -11.92 -15.80
CA ALA A 130 -14.83 -10.99 -14.68
C ALA A 130 -13.56 -10.12 -14.69
N ALA A 131 -13.70 -8.80 -14.61
CA ALA A 131 -12.55 -7.89 -14.55
C ALA A 131 -12.27 -7.48 -13.11
N PHE A 132 -10.98 -7.47 -12.75
CA PHE A 132 -10.49 -7.09 -11.45
C PHE A 132 -9.26 -6.20 -11.61
N ASP A 133 -9.30 -5.02 -11.01
CA ASP A 133 -8.15 -4.12 -10.96
C ASP A 133 -7.53 -4.17 -9.56
N TYR A 134 -6.21 -4.09 -9.47
CA TYR A 134 -5.44 -3.85 -8.25
C TYR A 134 -4.60 -2.59 -8.41
N VAL A 135 -4.57 -1.75 -7.39
CA VAL A 135 -3.73 -0.54 -7.36
C VAL A 135 -2.90 -0.54 -6.08
N GLY A 136 -1.65 -0.98 -6.21
CA GLY A 136 -0.66 -0.85 -5.16
C GLY A 136 -0.26 0.61 -4.96
N MET A 137 0.03 1.00 -3.72
CA MET A 137 0.65 2.30 -3.43
C MET A 137 2.16 2.15 -3.24
N LYS A 138 2.91 3.04 -3.89
CA LYS A 138 4.32 3.29 -3.56
C LYS A 138 4.38 4.17 -2.32
N GLY A 139 5.45 4.11 -1.52
CA GLY A 139 5.62 5.10 -0.47
C GLY A 139 5.26 4.61 0.94
N ASN A 140 5.66 5.45 1.90
CA ASN A 140 5.08 5.59 3.25
C ASN A 140 3.56 5.78 3.24
N ALA A 141 2.99 6.22 2.11
CA ALA A 141 1.56 6.31 1.94
C ALA A 141 0.88 4.95 2.15
N HIS A 142 1.51 3.83 1.75
CA HIS A 142 1.00 2.48 1.98
C HIS A 142 0.92 2.12 3.48
N ARG A 143 1.86 2.60 4.29
CA ARG A 143 1.98 2.30 5.74
C ARG A 143 0.98 3.06 6.61
N SER A 144 0.63 4.30 6.25
CA SER A 144 -0.38 5.09 6.97
C SER A 144 -1.78 4.46 6.96
N PHE A 145 -2.03 3.47 6.09
CA PHE A 145 -3.28 2.70 6.10
C PHE A 145 -3.30 1.57 7.13
N ALA A 146 -2.14 1.13 7.63
CA ALA A 146 -2.03 -0.11 8.40
C ALA A 146 -1.87 0.09 9.92
N GLU A 147 -1.30 1.22 10.36
CA GLU A 147 -0.82 1.40 11.74
C GLU A 147 -1.68 2.33 12.64
N ASP A 148 -2.71 3.05 12.15
CA ASP A 148 -3.43 4.10 12.93
C ASP A 148 -4.97 3.94 13.01
N GLY A 149 -5.56 4.16 14.20
CA GLY A 149 -6.96 4.59 14.37
C GLY A 149 -7.24 5.25 15.74
N PRO A 150 -8.21 6.20 15.94
CA PRO A 150 -8.86 7.25 15.09
C PRO A 150 -8.76 8.68 15.75
N PRO A 151 -9.44 9.79 15.33
CA PRO A 151 -10.20 10.07 14.10
C PRO A 151 -9.39 10.98 13.15
N PHE A 152 -9.00 10.43 12.01
CA PHE A 152 -9.16 11.18 10.78
C PHE A 152 -10.40 10.55 10.15
N ASN A 153 -11.47 11.33 10.01
CA ASN A 153 -12.75 10.85 9.52
C ASN A 153 -12.61 10.50 8.03
N MET A 154 -12.29 9.25 7.73
CA MET A 154 -12.19 8.69 6.38
C MET A 154 -13.04 7.42 6.28
N ARG A 155 -14.31 7.52 6.67
CA ARG A 155 -15.37 6.58 6.22
C ARG A 155 -15.61 6.61 4.70
N HIS A 156 -14.64 7.11 3.93
CA HIS A 156 -14.83 7.37 2.53
C HIS A 156 -13.54 7.36 1.67
N LEU A 157 -13.09 6.24 1.04
CA LEU A 157 -12.18 6.17 -0.16
C LEU A 157 -12.30 4.96 -1.20
N THR A 158 -12.96 4.96 -2.40
CA THR A 158 -13.50 3.84 -3.28
C THR A 158 -12.92 3.78 -4.66
N GLY A 159 -12.98 2.55 -5.17
CA GLY A 159 -12.63 2.00 -6.45
C GLY A 159 -12.88 0.51 -6.38
N TYR A 160 -13.59 -0.10 -7.33
CA TYR A 160 -13.43 -1.53 -7.59
C TYR A 160 -12.00 -1.79 -8.05
N THR A 161 -11.17 -1.90 -7.04
CA THR A 161 -9.74 -1.93 -7.13
C THR A 161 -9.27 -2.54 -5.82
N ILE A 162 -8.71 -3.74 -5.85
CA ILE A 162 -8.04 -4.26 -4.68
C ILE A 162 -6.74 -3.50 -4.49
N GLY A 163 -6.33 -3.22 -3.29
CA GLY A 163 -5.48 -2.08 -3.01
C GLY A 163 -6.28 -1.13 -2.13
N PRO A 164 -5.62 -0.22 -1.42
CA PRO A 164 -6.12 0.42 -0.19
C PRO A 164 -7.28 1.42 -0.39
N ARG A 165 -8.38 1.03 -1.03
CA ARG A 165 -9.51 1.89 -1.38
C ARG A 165 -10.86 1.28 -0.92
N GLY A 166 -11.27 1.67 0.31
CA GLY A 166 -12.64 1.75 0.89
C GLY A 166 -13.68 2.59 0.08
N ARG A 167 -14.44 3.63 0.53
CA ARG A 167 -15.43 4.45 -0.32
C ARG A 167 -15.34 6.03 -0.60
N LEU A 168 -14.74 6.61 -1.65
CA LEU A 168 -14.20 7.97 -1.88
C LEU A 168 -15.36 8.90 -2.03
N ASN A 169 -15.41 9.92 -1.19
CA ASN A 169 -16.36 10.99 -1.36
C ASN A 169 -16.00 11.82 -2.59
N TYR A 170 -17.03 12.27 -3.30
CA TYR A 170 -16.92 13.09 -4.52
C TYR A 170 -15.90 14.23 -4.38
N TRP A 171 -15.91 14.93 -3.24
CA TRP A 171 -15.04 16.07 -2.96
C TRP A 171 -13.55 15.73 -2.85
N GLN A 172 -13.19 14.46 -2.63
CA GLN A 172 -11.80 13.99 -2.61
C GLN A 172 -11.27 13.69 -4.02
N TYR A 173 -12.16 13.51 -5.01
CA TYR A 173 -11.77 13.34 -6.42
C TYR A 173 -11.45 14.65 -7.15
N LEU A 174 -11.95 15.79 -6.65
CA LEU A 174 -11.67 17.11 -7.25
C LEU A 174 -10.17 17.46 -7.15
N PRO A 175 -9.56 17.58 -5.94
CA PRO A 175 -8.17 18.03 -5.83
C PRO A 175 -7.17 17.07 -6.47
N SER A 176 -7.50 15.78 -6.48
CA SER A 176 -6.67 14.74 -7.09
C SER A 176 -6.64 14.87 -8.61
N ASN A 177 -7.77 15.08 -9.29
CA ASN A 177 -7.74 15.30 -10.74
C ASN A 177 -7.17 16.67 -11.15
N ALA A 178 -7.28 17.70 -10.30
CA ALA A 178 -6.82 19.05 -10.66
C ALA A 178 -5.30 19.23 -10.66
N LYS A 179 -4.55 18.43 -9.90
CA LYS A 179 -3.11 18.64 -9.69
C LYS A 179 -2.20 17.91 -10.67
N GLU A 180 -2.61 16.72 -11.13
CA GLU A 180 -1.79 15.89 -12.02
C GLU A 180 -1.92 16.28 -13.49
N HIS A 181 -2.88 17.13 -13.79
CA HIS A 181 -3.21 17.50 -15.14
C HIS A 181 -2.91 18.98 -15.35
N PRO A 182 -1.91 19.34 -16.18
CA PRO A 182 -1.58 20.73 -16.46
C PRO A 182 -2.78 21.50 -17.04
N TRP A 183 -3.71 20.79 -17.69
CA TRP A 183 -4.96 21.37 -18.18
C TRP A 183 -5.87 21.87 -17.06
N ALA A 184 -5.89 21.27 -15.87
CA ALA A 184 -6.70 21.78 -14.77
C ALA A 184 -6.13 23.08 -14.16
N TRP A 185 -4.80 23.26 -14.16
CA TRP A 185 -4.19 24.55 -13.86
C TRP A 185 -4.52 25.59 -14.94
N MET A 186 -4.48 25.18 -16.22
CA MET A 186 -4.95 26.03 -17.33
C MET A 186 -6.44 26.37 -17.22
N VAL A 187 -7.28 25.49 -16.67
CA VAL A 187 -8.70 25.77 -16.40
C VAL A 187 -8.86 26.73 -15.24
N MET A 188 -8.13 26.56 -14.14
CA MET A 188 -8.18 27.50 -13.01
C MET A 188 -7.66 28.89 -13.40
N VAL A 189 -6.57 28.95 -14.17
CA VAL A 189 -6.07 30.20 -14.75
C VAL A 189 -7.04 30.75 -15.77
N GLY A 190 -7.61 29.92 -16.64
CA GLY A 190 -8.60 30.31 -17.63
C GLY A 190 -9.87 30.87 -16.99
N LEU A 191 -10.32 30.29 -15.86
CA LEU A 191 -11.41 30.83 -15.05
C LEU A 191 -11.02 32.15 -14.39
N PHE A 192 -9.80 32.24 -13.83
CA PHE A 192 -9.34 33.45 -13.16
C PHE A 192 -9.17 34.62 -14.14
N ILE A 193 -8.47 34.38 -15.24
CA ILE A 193 -8.29 35.33 -16.35
C ILE A 193 -9.64 35.64 -17.00
N GLY A 194 -10.46 34.62 -17.27
CA GLY A 194 -11.78 34.75 -17.87
C GLY A 194 -12.81 35.45 -16.98
N ALA A 195 -12.63 35.45 -15.65
CA ALA A 195 -13.45 36.23 -14.72
C ALA A 195 -12.92 37.66 -14.55
N MET A 196 -11.59 37.85 -14.55
CA MET A 196 -10.99 39.16 -14.28
C MET A 196 -10.95 40.09 -15.49
N ILE A 197 -10.67 39.57 -16.69
CA ILE A 197 -10.60 40.39 -17.90
C ILE A 197 -11.95 41.07 -18.22
N PRO A 198 -13.11 40.38 -18.16
CA PRO A 198 -14.39 41.05 -18.39
C PRO A 198 -14.72 42.11 -17.35
N VAL A 199 -14.37 41.90 -16.07
CA VAL A 199 -14.57 42.90 -15.01
C VAL A 199 -13.70 44.13 -15.26
N ILE A 200 -12.44 43.94 -15.67
CA ILE A 200 -11.52 45.03 -16.00
C ILE A 200 -11.98 45.77 -17.27
N LEU A 201 -12.43 45.04 -18.29
CA LEU A 201 -12.96 45.64 -19.53
C LEU A 201 -14.29 46.38 -19.30
N LEU A 202 -15.21 45.82 -18.50
CA LEU A 202 -16.46 46.48 -18.14
C LEU A 202 -16.23 47.71 -17.26
N ALA A 203 -15.30 47.64 -16.31
CA ALA A 203 -14.96 48.77 -15.44
C ALA A 203 -14.17 49.86 -16.18
N GLY A 204 -13.37 49.49 -17.18
CA GLY A 204 -12.48 50.41 -17.90
C GLY A 204 -13.07 51.06 -19.14
N ALA A 205 -14.05 50.44 -19.82
CA ALA A 205 -14.41 50.84 -21.18
C ALA A 205 -15.73 51.62 -21.32
N GLY A 206 -16.51 51.84 -20.25
CA GLY A 206 -17.74 52.66 -20.33
C GLY A 206 -18.70 52.25 -21.46
N ILE A 207 -18.73 50.95 -21.79
CA ILE A 207 -19.32 50.45 -23.04
C ILE A 207 -20.84 50.65 -23.03
N ASP A 208 -21.33 51.55 -23.88
CA ASP A 208 -22.74 51.69 -24.21
C ASP A 208 -23.14 50.49 -25.11
N ILE A 209 -24.02 49.62 -24.60
CA ILE A 209 -24.37 48.28 -25.13
C ILE A 209 -25.02 48.35 -26.53
N ARG A 210 -25.21 49.56 -27.08
CA ARG A 210 -25.90 49.83 -28.34
C ARG A 210 -25.10 49.50 -29.60
N TYR A 211 -23.78 49.29 -29.51
CA TYR A 211 -22.90 49.06 -30.68
C TYR A 211 -22.52 47.58 -30.89
N GLY A 212 -23.47 46.81 -31.44
CA GLY A 212 -23.19 45.57 -32.18
C GLY A 212 -23.04 44.28 -31.37
N TRP A 213 -23.19 43.14 -32.05
CA TRP A 213 -23.17 41.79 -31.47
C TRP A 213 -21.78 41.32 -31.02
N GLY A 214 -20.70 42.04 -31.41
CA GLY A 214 -19.31 41.66 -31.14
C GLY A 214 -18.97 41.51 -29.64
N PRO A 215 -19.24 42.52 -28.79
CA PRO A 215 -19.00 42.43 -27.35
C PRO A 215 -19.81 41.32 -26.67
N ALA A 216 -21.05 41.09 -27.10
CA ALA A 216 -21.90 40.01 -26.56
C ALA A 216 -21.35 38.62 -26.90
N ILE A 217 -20.87 38.41 -28.13
CA ILE A 217 -20.25 37.14 -28.56
C ILE A 217 -18.95 36.89 -27.78
N ILE A 218 -18.11 37.92 -27.61
CA ILE A 218 -16.87 37.80 -26.84
C ILE A 218 -17.19 37.47 -25.38
N LEU A 219 -18.07 38.23 -24.74
CA LEU A 219 -18.48 38.00 -23.34
C LEU A 219 -19.09 36.60 -23.15
N THR A 220 -19.94 36.15 -24.08
CA THR A 220 -20.53 34.81 -24.06
C THR A 220 -19.46 33.74 -24.20
N GLY A 221 -18.51 33.87 -25.12
CA GLY A 221 -17.39 32.93 -25.26
C GLY A 221 -16.55 32.82 -23.98
N TRP A 222 -16.26 33.94 -23.32
CA TRP A 222 -15.46 33.98 -22.09
C TRP A 222 -16.15 33.38 -20.87
N VAL A 223 -17.49 33.40 -20.82
CA VAL A 223 -18.24 32.75 -19.72
C VAL A 223 -18.53 31.29 -20.04
N VAL A 224 -18.93 31.00 -21.28
CA VAL A 224 -19.39 29.67 -21.71
C VAL A 224 -18.23 28.67 -21.77
N ILE A 225 -17.05 29.05 -22.29
CA ILE A 225 -15.92 28.12 -22.43
C ILE A 225 -15.39 27.63 -21.06
N PRO A 226 -15.13 28.49 -20.06
CA PRO A 226 -14.71 28.03 -18.74
C PRO A 226 -15.82 27.22 -18.04
N ALA A 227 -17.08 27.62 -18.18
CA ALA A 227 -18.21 26.88 -17.61
C ALA A 227 -18.28 25.45 -18.18
N ILE A 228 -18.22 25.30 -19.52
CA ILE A 228 -18.17 23.98 -20.18
C ILE A 228 -16.97 23.17 -19.69
N THR A 229 -15.80 23.81 -19.53
CA THR A 229 -14.59 23.09 -19.14
C THR A 229 -14.64 22.62 -17.69
N VAL A 230 -15.17 23.43 -16.77
CA VAL A 230 -15.43 23.04 -15.38
C VAL A 230 -16.48 21.94 -15.31
N SER A 231 -17.55 22.06 -16.08
CA SER A 231 -18.59 21.03 -16.17
C SER A 231 -18.02 19.72 -16.70
N TRP A 232 -17.21 19.75 -17.76
CA TRP A 232 -16.56 18.55 -18.30
C TRP A 232 -15.62 17.91 -17.28
N TRP A 233 -14.84 18.72 -16.56
CA TRP A 233 -14.00 18.23 -15.46
C TRP A 233 -14.83 17.62 -14.34
N GLY A 234 -15.89 18.30 -13.90
CA GLY A 234 -16.83 17.82 -12.89
C GLY A 234 -17.52 16.52 -13.29
N VAL A 235 -17.89 16.37 -14.57
CA VAL A 235 -18.45 15.16 -15.17
C VAL A 235 -17.40 14.04 -15.22
N SER A 236 -16.15 14.34 -15.60
CA SER A 236 -15.06 13.35 -15.59
C SER A 236 -14.77 12.85 -14.17
N VAL A 237 -14.74 13.76 -13.18
CA VAL A 237 -14.60 13.44 -11.77
C VAL A 237 -15.79 12.60 -11.27
N LEU A 238 -17.01 13.01 -11.58
CA LEU A 238 -18.23 12.27 -11.24
C LEU A 238 -18.25 10.89 -11.89
N TRP A 239 -17.85 10.79 -13.16
CA TRP A 239 -17.77 9.52 -13.88
C TRP A 239 -16.74 8.58 -13.26
N LYS A 240 -15.57 9.09 -12.87
CA LYS A 240 -14.56 8.33 -12.11
C LYS A 240 -15.12 7.89 -10.77
N PHE A 241 -15.68 8.81 -9.97
CA PHE A 241 -16.35 8.50 -8.71
C PHE A 241 -17.40 7.40 -8.91
N LEU A 242 -18.30 7.56 -9.87
CA LEU A 242 -19.33 6.57 -10.14
C LEU A 242 -18.67 5.24 -10.50
N ARG A 243 -17.79 5.18 -11.51
CA ARG A 243 -17.12 3.96 -11.97
C ARG A 243 -16.41 3.20 -10.85
N TYR A 244 -15.74 3.93 -9.97
CA TYR A 244 -14.94 3.38 -8.88
C TYR A 244 -15.81 3.03 -7.65
N ASN A 245 -16.97 3.64 -7.47
CA ASN A 245 -17.80 3.50 -6.28
C ASN A 245 -19.06 2.65 -6.49
N ARG A 246 -19.22 1.99 -7.64
CA ARG A 246 -20.53 1.47 -8.08
C ARG A 246 -21.17 0.46 -7.15
N CYS A 247 -20.40 -0.13 -6.24
CA CYS A 247 -20.81 -1.43 -5.76
C CYS A 247 -20.70 -1.66 -4.26
N PRO A 248 -21.61 -2.49 -3.74
CA PRO A 248 -21.63 -2.87 -2.34
C PRO A 248 -20.35 -3.64 -1.95
N PRO A 249 -20.04 -3.67 -0.64
CA PRO A 249 -19.14 -4.69 -0.10
C PRO A 249 -19.52 -6.06 -0.66
N ALA A 250 -18.52 -6.90 -0.96
CA ALA A 250 -18.80 -8.24 -1.42
C ALA A 250 -19.61 -8.99 -0.36
N PRO A 251 -20.62 -9.80 -0.73
CA PRO A 251 -21.28 -10.65 0.24
C PRO A 251 -20.26 -11.60 0.87
N PRO A 252 -20.50 -12.12 2.09
CA PRO A 252 -19.62 -13.12 2.70
C PRO A 252 -19.34 -14.28 1.74
N LEU A 253 -18.10 -14.74 1.70
CA LEU A 253 -17.69 -15.92 0.94
C LEU A 253 -17.64 -17.12 1.87
N ASP A 254 -18.43 -18.15 1.55
CA ASP A 254 -18.37 -19.43 2.22
C ASP A 254 -17.18 -20.25 1.71
N THR A 255 -16.21 -20.51 2.56
CA THR A 255 -15.01 -21.27 2.19
C THR A 255 -15.14 -22.77 2.43
N ARG A 256 -16.31 -23.29 2.87
CA ARG A 256 -16.53 -24.74 3.02
C ARG A 256 -16.18 -25.53 1.75
N PRO A 257 -16.54 -25.08 0.53
CA PRO A 257 -16.15 -25.77 -0.70
C PRO A 257 -14.64 -25.77 -0.97
N LEU A 258 -13.89 -24.84 -0.37
CA LEU A 258 -12.45 -24.66 -0.54
C LEU A 258 -11.64 -25.32 0.58
N SER A 259 -12.31 -25.74 1.67
CA SER A 259 -11.67 -26.26 2.87
C SER A 259 -11.71 -27.80 2.88
N GLY A 260 -10.66 -28.42 3.41
CA GLY A 260 -10.64 -29.87 3.66
C GLY A 260 -11.63 -30.27 4.76
N PRO A 261 -12.03 -31.55 4.83
CA PRO A 261 -13.02 -32.04 5.81
C PRO A 261 -12.58 -31.88 7.27
N ASP A 262 -11.27 -31.81 7.52
CA ASP A 262 -10.69 -31.73 8.87
C ASP A 262 -10.45 -30.29 9.35
N ARG A 263 -10.94 -29.29 8.61
CA ARG A 263 -10.72 -27.87 8.91
C ARG A 263 -12.02 -27.12 9.13
N LEU A 264 -12.00 -26.22 10.10
CA LEU A 264 -13.06 -25.25 10.27
C LEU A 264 -12.99 -24.22 9.14
N ALA A 265 -14.07 -24.13 8.35
CA ALA A 265 -14.16 -23.23 7.21
C ALA A 265 -14.79 -21.89 7.62
N PRO A 266 -14.06 -20.76 7.55
CA PRO A 266 -14.64 -19.46 7.83
C PRO A 266 -15.65 -18.98 6.78
N LEU A 267 -16.52 -18.06 7.18
CA LEU A 267 -17.04 -17.08 6.24
C LEU A 267 -16.02 -15.96 6.09
N VAL A 268 -15.50 -15.75 4.89
CA VAL A 268 -14.61 -14.61 4.59
C VAL A 268 -15.49 -13.38 4.34
N LEU A 269 -15.33 -12.36 5.17
CA LEU A 269 -16.13 -11.13 5.17
C LEU A 269 -15.36 -10.01 4.51
N ASP A 270 -16.00 -9.24 3.60
CA ASP A 270 -15.40 -8.03 3.00
C ASP A 270 -14.85 -7.10 4.10
N GLU A 271 -13.77 -6.36 3.84
CA GLU A 271 -13.20 -5.44 4.83
C GLU A 271 -14.27 -4.43 5.31
N GLU A 272 -15.14 -3.99 4.41
CA GLU A 272 -16.30 -3.13 4.73
C GLU A 272 -17.60 -3.92 4.91
N GLY A 273 -17.54 -5.25 4.84
CA GLY A 273 -18.67 -6.15 4.96
C GLY A 273 -19.29 -6.11 6.36
N ALA A 274 -20.62 -6.17 6.40
CA ALA A 274 -21.35 -6.35 7.65
C ALA A 274 -20.99 -7.71 8.26
N VAL A 275 -20.81 -7.73 9.58
CA VAL A 275 -20.62 -8.97 10.32
C VAL A 275 -21.97 -9.68 10.43
N PRO A 276 -22.09 -10.93 9.99
CA PRO A 276 -23.30 -11.71 10.21
C PRO A 276 -23.62 -11.82 11.69
N ALA A 277 -24.90 -11.70 12.06
CA ALA A 277 -25.34 -12.03 13.41
C ALA A 277 -25.25 -13.55 13.61
N PRO A 278 -24.83 -14.03 14.79
CA PRO A 278 -24.85 -15.47 15.09
C PRO A 278 -26.29 -16.00 15.09
N ALA A 279 -26.45 -17.28 14.77
CA ALA A 279 -27.74 -17.96 14.92
C ALA A 279 -28.27 -17.90 16.37
N ALA A 280 -29.58 -18.06 16.55
CA ALA A 280 -30.16 -18.16 17.89
C ALA A 280 -29.56 -19.36 18.64
N GLY A 281 -29.04 -19.14 19.85
CA GLY A 281 -28.29 -20.16 20.59
C GLY A 281 -26.77 -20.09 20.41
N ALA A 282 -26.28 -19.37 19.40
CA ALA A 282 -24.87 -19.35 19.03
C ALA A 282 -24.15 -18.06 19.49
N ALA A 283 -22.84 -18.12 19.39
CA ALA A 283 -21.91 -17.01 19.51
C ALA A 283 -21.11 -16.89 18.20
N ALA A 284 -20.39 -15.79 18.00
CA ALA A 284 -19.52 -15.66 16.84
C ALA A 284 -18.14 -15.07 17.20
N LEU A 285 -17.13 -15.50 16.46
CA LEU A 285 -15.78 -14.96 16.50
C LEU A 285 -15.44 -14.38 15.14
N VAL A 286 -14.94 -13.15 15.12
CA VAL A 286 -14.28 -12.56 13.96
C VAL A 286 -12.79 -12.50 14.22
N ILE A 287 -11.99 -13.05 13.30
CA ILE A 287 -10.54 -12.89 13.29
C ILE A 287 -10.18 -11.97 12.12
N ASP A 288 -9.65 -10.79 12.41
CA ASP A 288 -9.07 -9.89 11.40
C ASP A 288 -7.56 -10.15 11.31
N ALA A 289 -7.17 -10.99 10.35
CA ALA A 289 -5.77 -11.39 10.16
C ALA A 289 -5.09 -10.52 9.11
N ARG A 290 -3.96 -9.91 9.47
CA ARG A 290 -3.11 -9.16 8.55
C ARG A 290 -1.62 -9.43 8.77
N PHE A 291 -0.85 -9.34 7.69
CA PHE A 291 0.59 -9.16 7.79
C PHE A 291 1.03 -7.77 7.35
N LEU A 292 2.09 -7.28 7.99
CA LEU A 292 2.80 -6.05 7.64
C LEU A 292 4.25 -6.39 7.35
N LYS A 293 4.72 -6.07 6.15
CA LYS A 293 6.15 -6.15 5.87
C LYS A 293 6.91 -5.00 6.53
N ALA A 294 7.90 -5.34 7.33
CA ALA A 294 8.79 -4.40 7.97
C ALA A 294 9.67 -3.67 6.94
N ASP A 295 10.08 -2.43 7.25
CA ASP A 295 11.05 -1.70 6.42
C ASP A 295 12.41 -2.42 6.40
N ILE A 296 13.13 -2.25 5.29
CA ILE A 296 14.48 -2.80 5.16
C ILE A 296 15.45 -1.81 5.82
N GLY A 297 16.18 -2.30 6.83
CA GLY A 297 17.21 -1.51 7.52
C GLY A 297 18.47 -1.32 6.66
N SER A 298 19.32 -0.37 7.04
CA SER A 298 20.60 -0.10 6.35
C SER A 298 21.50 -1.33 6.21
N GLU A 299 21.55 -2.19 7.24
CA GLU A 299 22.30 -3.45 7.19
C GLU A 299 21.69 -4.43 6.18
N ASP A 300 20.37 -4.58 6.19
CA ASP A 300 19.66 -5.47 5.27
C ASP A 300 19.73 -4.96 3.82
N LEU A 301 19.81 -3.65 3.60
CA LEU A 301 20.04 -3.05 2.29
C LEU A 301 21.46 -3.28 1.77
N ALA A 302 22.45 -3.27 2.67
CA ALA A 302 23.82 -3.60 2.29
C ALA A 302 23.91 -5.01 1.68
N ARG A 303 23.03 -5.93 2.12
CA ARG A 303 22.94 -7.30 1.57
C ARG A 303 22.38 -7.34 0.15
N GLN A 304 21.69 -6.28 -0.31
CA GLN A 304 21.23 -6.13 -1.69
C GLN A 304 22.29 -5.51 -2.62
N LEU A 305 23.52 -5.30 -2.16
CA LEU A 305 24.60 -4.86 -3.03
C LEU A 305 25.24 -6.05 -3.74
N GLU A 306 25.64 -5.85 -4.99
CA GLU A 306 26.43 -6.84 -5.71
C GLU A 306 27.78 -7.07 -5.01
N PRO A 307 28.37 -8.27 -5.09
CA PRO A 307 29.69 -8.53 -4.51
C PRO A 307 30.74 -7.49 -4.95
N GLY A 308 31.37 -6.83 -3.98
CA GLY A 308 32.37 -5.77 -4.22
C GLY A 308 31.80 -4.37 -4.41
N GLN A 309 30.48 -4.22 -4.55
CA GLN A 309 29.82 -2.94 -4.58
C GLN A 309 29.71 -2.38 -3.16
N ARG A 310 30.09 -1.10 -2.97
CA ARG A 310 30.05 -0.42 -1.65
C ARG A 310 28.84 0.49 -1.47
N GLN A 311 28.18 0.87 -2.56
CA GLN A 311 27.07 1.83 -2.58
C GLN A 311 26.16 1.57 -3.77
N PHE A 312 24.86 1.86 -3.63
CA PHE A 312 23.94 1.85 -4.76
C PHE A 312 24.29 2.93 -5.76
N THR A 313 24.18 2.62 -7.05
CA THR A 313 24.24 3.63 -8.10
C THR A 313 23.00 4.54 -8.04
N PRO A 314 23.05 5.79 -8.54
CA PRO A 314 21.88 6.68 -8.58
C PRO A 314 20.67 6.05 -9.31
N ARG A 315 20.93 5.13 -10.25
CA ARG A 315 19.88 4.36 -10.93
C ARG A 315 19.23 3.35 -9.98
N GLN A 316 20.02 2.56 -9.25
CA GLN A 316 19.51 1.58 -8.29
C GLN A 316 18.75 2.28 -7.16
N GLU A 317 19.25 3.41 -6.64
CA GLU A 317 18.52 4.20 -5.64
C GLU A 317 17.17 4.71 -6.17
N ARG A 318 17.12 5.19 -7.42
CA ARG A 318 15.86 5.63 -8.04
C ARG A 318 14.88 4.45 -8.19
N VAL A 319 15.39 3.26 -8.45
CA VAL A 319 14.58 2.03 -8.55
C VAL A 319 14.08 1.63 -7.16
N LEU A 320 14.94 1.56 -6.15
CA LEU A 320 14.59 1.32 -4.74
C LEU A 320 13.53 2.30 -4.23
N ASN A 321 13.70 3.60 -4.48
CA ASN A 321 12.72 4.61 -4.09
C ASN A 321 11.37 4.48 -4.81
N GLN A 322 11.32 3.78 -5.93
CA GLN A 322 10.10 3.63 -6.74
C GLN A 322 9.45 2.26 -6.64
N ILE A 323 10.20 1.21 -6.34
CA ILE A 323 9.77 -0.19 -6.39
C ILE A 323 10.10 -0.92 -5.08
N GLY A 324 10.96 -0.35 -4.23
CA GLY A 324 11.43 -0.98 -2.98
C GLY A 324 12.52 -2.03 -3.16
N GLU A 325 12.88 -2.33 -4.40
CA GLU A 325 13.75 -3.45 -4.76
C GLU A 325 14.61 -3.08 -5.97
N VAL A 326 15.85 -3.57 -6.04
CA VAL A 326 16.79 -3.23 -7.13
C VAL A 326 16.61 -4.12 -8.36
N THR A 327 16.35 -5.40 -8.12
CA THR A 327 16.39 -6.47 -9.12
C THR A 327 14.99 -6.96 -9.42
N PRO A 328 14.56 -7.00 -10.70
CA PRO A 328 13.26 -7.52 -11.06
C PRO A 328 13.11 -8.99 -10.67
N VAL A 329 11.93 -9.34 -10.18
CA VAL A 329 11.63 -10.70 -9.73
C VAL A 329 10.87 -11.50 -10.77
N THR A 330 11.26 -12.77 -10.92
CA THR A 330 10.57 -13.70 -11.82
C THR A 330 9.30 -14.25 -11.18
N HIS A 331 9.34 -14.57 -9.88
CA HIS A 331 8.23 -15.00 -9.05
C HIS A 331 8.53 -14.60 -7.60
N ARG A 332 7.51 -14.34 -6.78
CA ARG A 332 7.69 -14.12 -5.34
C ARG A 332 7.04 -15.27 -4.56
N PRO A 333 7.69 -15.75 -3.49
CA PRO A 333 7.01 -16.63 -2.58
C PRO A 333 5.88 -15.86 -1.90
N VAL A 334 4.68 -16.43 -1.95
CA VAL A 334 3.52 -15.99 -1.16
C VAL A 334 3.89 -16.00 0.32
N VAL A 335 3.45 -14.98 1.05
CA VAL A 335 3.44 -15.01 2.52
C VAL A 335 2.32 -15.98 2.93
N PRO A 336 2.63 -17.17 3.46
CA PRO A 336 1.58 -18.13 3.82
C PRO A 336 0.69 -17.52 4.91
N PRO A 337 -0.60 -17.85 4.97
CA PRO A 337 -1.44 -17.46 6.10
C PRO A 337 -0.89 -18.02 7.42
N PRO A 338 -1.22 -17.39 8.57
CA PRO A 338 -0.88 -17.95 9.86
C PRO A 338 -1.68 -19.23 10.07
N GLN A 339 -1.13 -20.18 10.82
CA GLN A 339 -1.90 -21.35 11.24
C GLN A 339 -2.73 -20.94 12.47
N ILE A 340 -4.03 -21.20 12.41
CA ILE A 340 -4.97 -20.82 13.46
C ILE A 340 -5.71 -22.08 13.91
N TRP A 341 -5.82 -22.27 15.22
CA TRP A 341 -6.68 -23.29 15.82
C TRP A 341 -7.69 -22.64 16.76
N ILE A 342 -8.92 -23.13 16.71
CA ILE A 342 -9.99 -22.80 17.66
C ILE A 342 -10.37 -24.09 18.35
N ASP A 343 -10.20 -24.16 19.66
CA ASP A 343 -10.48 -25.35 20.48
C ASP A 343 -9.78 -26.61 19.99
N GLY A 344 -8.57 -26.45 19.44
CA GLY A 344 -7.75 -27.54 18.89
C GLY A 344 -8.05 -27.91 17.44
N VAL A 345 -9.07 -27.33 16.80
CA VAL A 345 -9.42 -27.57 15.39
C VAL A 345 -8.72 -26.55 14.50
N GLU A 346 -7.97 -27.02 13.49
CA GLU A 346 -7.31 -26.13 12.52
C GLU A 346 -8.35 -25.40 11.66
N VAL A 347 -8.12 -24.12 11.42
CA VAL A 347 -8.94 -23.26 10.60
C VAL A 347 -8.32 -23.11 9.21
N ALA A 348 -9.14 -23.06 8.16
CA ALA A 348 -8.70 -22.66 6.82
C ALA A 348 -8.42 -21.13 6.76
N ALA A 349 -7.30 -20.74 7.37
CA ALA A 349 -6.93 -19.34 7.56
C ALA A 349 -6.50 -18.64 6.27
N SER A 350 -6.73 -17.33 6.22
CA SER A 350 -6.27 -16.43 5.14
C SER A 350 -5.90 -15.08 5.75
N TRP A 351 -5.28 -14.20 4.96
CA TRP A 351 -4.97 -12.83 5.40
C TRP A 351 -6.15 -11.87 5.22
N THR A 352 -7.32 -12.30 5.68
CA THR A 352 -8.60 -11.61 5.50
C THR A 352 -9.36 -11.49 6.83
N ARG A 353 -10.57 -10.96 6.77
CA ARG A 353 -11.49 -10.96 7.91
C ARG A 353 -12.33 -12.23 7.86
N MET A 354 -12.14 -13.10 8.83
CA MET A 354 -12.75 -14.41 8.90
C MET A 354 -13.78 -14.45 10.03
N TRP A 355 -14.97 -14.98 9.75
CA TRP A 355 -16.06 -15.13 10.71
C TRP A 355 -16.35 -16.60 10.96
N PHE A 356 -16.56 -16.93 12.23
CA PHE A 356 -16.85 -18.27 12.72
C PHE A 356 -18.09 -18.23 13.60
N GLU A 357 -19.02 -19.14 13.37
CA GLU A 357 -20.09 -19.44 14.33
C GLU A 357 -19.58 -20.47 15.33
N LEU A 358 -19.76 -20.20 16.62
CA LEU A 358 -19.27 -21.03 17.73
C LEU A 358 -20.39 -21.23 18.76
N ALA A 359 -20.25 -22.27 19.60
CA ALA A 359 -21.09 -22.41 20.79
C ALA A 359 -20.74 -21.29 21.79
N PRO A 360 -21.69 -20.72 22.56
CA PRO A 360 -21.36 -19.76 23.61
C PRO A 360 -20.51 -20.41 24.71
N GLY A 361 -19.49 -19.70 25.21
CA GLY A 361 -18.62 -20.22 26.27
C GLY A 361 -17.18 -19.72 26.20
N GLU A 362 -16.29 -20.47 26.83
CA GLU A 362 -14.84 -20.26 26.74
C GLU A 362 -14.27 -21.02 25.55
N HIS A 363 -13.47 -20.31 24.76
CA HIS A 363 -12.74 -20.82 23.61
C HIS A 363 -11.26 -20.57 23.79
N HIS A 364 -10.46 -21.45 23.22
CA HIS A 364 -9.01 -21.30 23.16
C HIS A 364 -8.57 -21.08 21.72
N VAL A 365 -8.03 -19.89 21.44
CA VAL A 365 -7.52 -19.55 20.11
C VAL A 365 -6.01 -19.57 20.14
N LYS A 366 -5.43 -20.43 19.29
CA LYS A 366 -4.00 -20.56 19.08
C LYS A 366 -3.64 -20.03 17.70
N VAL A 367 -2.58 -19.25 17.62
CA VAL A 367 -2.03 -18.71 16.37
C VAL A 367 -0.55 -19.02 16.29
N GLN A 368 -0.12 -19.52 15.14
CA GLN A 368 1.29 -19.69 14.80
C GLN A 368 1.63 -18.92 13.53
N THR A 369 2.72 -18.16 13.55
CA THR A 369 3.21 -17.45 12.36
C THR A 369 3.65 -18.44 11.28
N PRO A 370 3.52 -18.11 9.99
CA PRO A 370 4.01 -18.98 8.93
C PRO A 370 5.53 -19.19 9.02
N GLY A 371 5.99 -20.38 8.63
CA GLY A 371 7.40 -20.65 8.35
C GLY A 371 7.89 -19.92 7.09
N SER A 372 9.20 -19.99 6.82
CA SER A 372 9.73 -19.46 5.56
C SER A 372 9.20 -20.26 4.38
N PRO A 373 8.68 -19.61 3.33
CA PRO A 373 8.22 -20.31 2.13
C PRO A 373 9.36 -20.88 1.27
N LEU A 374 10.60 -20.43 1.51
CA LEU A 374 11.81 -20.86 0.80
C LEU A 374 12.96 -21.11 1.80
N PRO A 375 13.92 -22.00 1.48
CA PRO A 375 15.14 -22.12 2.26
C PRO A 375 15.95 -20.82 2.16
N VAL A 376 16.25 -20.19 3.30
CA VAL A 376 16.91 -18.88 3.35
C VAL A 376 18.34 -19.02 3.88
N PRO A 377 19.37 -18.47 3.18
CA PRO A 377 20.74 -18.45 3.69
C PRO A 377 20.83 -17.60 4.96
N GLY A 378 21.04 -18.21 6.13
CA GLY A 378 21.08 -17.52 7.43
C GLY A 378 20.19 -18.11 8.52
N GLY A 379 19.40 -19.15 8.18
CA GLY A 379 18.56 -19.89 9.11
C GLY A 379 17.12 -19.39 9.13
N GLU A 380 16.18 -20.32 9.36
CA GLU A 380 14.77 -20.00 9.56
C GLU A 380 14.59 -19.40 10.97
N ALA A 381 13.88 -18.27 11.06
CA ALA A 381 13.32 -17.89 12.35
C ALA A 381 12.23 -18.92 12.70
N PRO A 382 12.30 -19.57 13.88
CA PRO A 382 11.28 -20.53 14.26
C PRO A 382 9.91 -19.83 14.33
N PRO A 383 8.83 -20.49 13.90
CA PRO A 383 7.48 -19.96 14.03
C PRO A 383 7.18 -19.48 15.45
N GLN A 384 6.69 -18.26 15.60
CA GLN A 384 6.17 -17.76 16.86
C GLN A 384 4.76 -18.31 17.07
N THR A 385 4.48 -18.81 18.27
CA THR A 385 3.16 -19.29 18.66
C THR A 385 2.63 -18.44 19.82
N LEU A 386 1.39 -18.00 19.72
CA LEU A 386 0.65 -17.33 20.80
C LEU A 386 -0.72 -17.99 20.99
N GLU A 387 -1.20 -17.95 22.21
CA GLU A 387 -2.45 -18.56 22.63
C GLU A 387 -3.22 -17.56 23.50
N ALA A 388 -4.53 -17.45 23.30
CA ALA A 388 -5.38 -16.56 24.07
C ALA A 388 -6.73 -17.24 24.38
N PRO A 389 -7.19 -17.21 25.64
CA PRO A 389 -8.56 -17.56 25.96
C PRO A 389 -9.50 -16.42 25.53
N LEU A 390 -10.65 -16.79 24.96
CA LEU A 390 -11.74 -15.89 24.62
C LEU A 390 -13.03 -16.41 25.23
N SER A 391 -13.78 -15.55 25.91
CA SER A 391 -15.12 -15.89 26.40
C SER A 391 -16.15 -15.12 25.60
N ILE A 392 -17.06 -15.83 24.92
CA ILE A 392 -18.05 -15.23 24.03
C ILE A 392 -19.44 -15.60 24.54
N ALA A 393 -20.21 -14.59 24.94
CA ALA A 393 -21.55 -14.83 25.46
C ALA A 393 -22.55 -15.14 24.34
N HIS A 394 -23.69 -15.71 24.74
CA HIS A 394 -24.77 -16.04 23.81
C HIS A 394 -25.25 -14.80 23.03
N GLY A 395 -25.35 -14.94 21.71
CA GLY A 395 -25.78 -13.88 20.79
C GLY A 395 -24.75 -12.77 20.59
N GLN A 396 -23.54 -12.90 21.15
CA GLN A 396 -22.46 -11.92 20.98
C GLN A 396 -21.52 -12.29 19.84
N THR A 397 -20.85 -11.27 19.31
CA THR A 397 -19.75 -11.44 18.37
C THR A 397 -18.52 -10.76 18.95
N GLU A 398 -17.45 -11.53 19.14
CA GLU A 398 -16.16 -11.01 19.57
C GLU A 398 -15.23 -10.80 18.39
N LEU A 399 -14.45 -9.72 18.41
CA LEU A 399 -13.43 -9.43 17.40
C LEU A 399 -12.05 -9.65 18.00
N ALA A 400 -11.26 -10.53 17.39
CA ALA A 400 -9.84 -10.67 17.63
C ALA A 400 -9.06 -10.07 16.44
N GLU A 401 -8.17 -9.11 16.71
CA GLU A 401 -7.23 -8.66 15.68
C GLU A 401 -5.95 -9.50 15.75
N LEU A 402 -5.44 -9.91 14.61
CA LEU A 402 -4.15 -10.58 14.45
C LEU A 402 -3.26 -9.77 13.51
N GLN A 403 -2.14 -9.29 14.03
CA GLN A 403 -1.13 -8.59 13.23
C GLN A 403 0.19 -9.34 13.28
N VAL A 404 0.67 -9.77 12.11
CA VAL A 404 1.97 -10.42 11.94
C VAL A 404 2.93 -9.48 11.21
N ASN A 405 4.07 -9.16 11.81
CA ASN A 405 5.15 -8.50 11.08
C ASN A 405 5.97 -9.54 10.32
N VAL A 406 6.33 -9.19 9.09
CA VAL A 406 7.16 -10.00 8.19
C VAL A 406 8.43 -9.23 7.88
N TRP A 407 9.58 -9.78 8.24
CA TRP A 407 10.89 -9.27 7.87
C TRP A 407 11.44 -10.13 6.74
N ALA A 408 11.37 -9.61 5.51
CA ALA A 408 11.82 -10.32 4.32
C ALA A 408 12.76 -9.46 3.48
N VAL A 409 14.02 -9.91 3.34
CA VAL A 409 15.06 -9.22 2.57
C VAL A 409 15.29 -9.96 1.26
N PRO A 410 15.10 -9.34 0.09
CA PRO A 410 15.31 -10.00 -1.20
C PRO A 410 16.80 -10.11 -1.54
N ASP A 411 17.15 -11.13 -2.32
CA ASP A 411 18.48 -11.29 -2.92
C ASP A 411 18.65 -10.35 -4.13
N PRO A 412 19.84 -9.73 -4.31
CA PRO A 412 20.08 -8.80 -5.42
C PRO A 412 20.36 -9.49 -6.75
N THR A 413 20.67 -10.79 -6.75
CA THR A 413 20.99 -11.58 -7.94
C THR A 413 19.84 -12.51 -8.34
N GLU A 414 19.06 -12.96 -7.35
CA GLU A 414 18.00 -13.94 -7.54
C GLU A 414 16.69 -13.50 -6.85
N PRO A 415 15.53 -14.01 -7.28
CA PRO A 415 14.25 -13.71 -6.62
C PRO A 415 14.07 -14.42 -5.26
N ILE A 416 15.12 -15.03 -4.71
CA ILE A 416 15.11 -15.64 -3.37
C ILE A 416 15.21 -14.58 -2.27
N LEU A 417 15.05 -15.03 -1.02
CA LEU A 417 15.20 -14.19 0.15
C LEU A 417 16.55 -14.46 0.82
N HIS A 418 17.19 -13.41 1.32
CA HIS A 418 18.33 -13.47 2.23
C HIS A 418 17.94 -13.60 3.70
N ARG A 419 16.71 -13.19 4.04
CA ARG A 419 16.21 -13.22 5.42
C ARG A 419 14.71 -13.39 5.41
N TRP A 420 14.20 -14.26 6.28
CA TRP A 420 12.78 -14.37 6.59
C TRP A 420 12.60 -14.50 8.10
N ALA A 421 11.79 -13.62 8.68
CA ALA A 421 11.29 -13.79 10.03
C ALA A 421 9.86 -13.28 10.12
N CYS A 422 9.08 -13.89 10.99
CA CYS A 422 7.73 -13.47 11.32
C CYS A 422 7.60 -13.25 12.83
N GLY A 423 6.69 -12.36 13.22
CA GLY A 423 6.41 -12.09 14.62
C GLY A 423 5.00 -11.57 14.81
N ILE A 424 4.33 -12.02 15.87
CA ILE A 424 2.98 -11.57 16.22
C ILE A 424 3.11 -10.29 17.05
N ASP A 425 2.71 -9.16 16.46
CA ASP A 425 2.72 -7.86 17.12
C ASP A 425 1.54 -7.67 18.06
N TYR A 426 0.41 -8.23 17.68
CA TYR A 426 -0.85 -8.06 18.38
C TYR A 426 -1.75 -9.26 18.14
N PHE A 427 -2.28 -9.80 19.22
CA PHE A 427 -3.29 -10.84 19.24
C PHE A 427 -4.12 -10.71 20.52
N GLY A 428 -5.44 -10.54 20.36
CA GLY A 428 -6.38 -10.44 21.47
C GLY A 428 -7.70 -9.79 21.08
N PRO A 429 -8.69 -9.77 21.99
CA PRO A 429 -9.97 -9.11 21.74
C PRO A 429 -9.74 -7.61 21.49
N GLU A 430 -10.59 -6.98 20.68
CA GLU A 430 -10.56 -5.55 20.36
C GLU A 430 -10.84 -4.70 21.62
N ARG A 431 -9.85 -4.62 22.52
CA ARG A 431 -9.80 -3.59 23.54
C ARG A 431 -9.27 -2.37 22.85
N ARG A 432 -10.08 -1.28 22.78
CA ARG A 432 -9.70 0.06 22.28
C ARG A 432 -8.19 0.20 22.31
N ARG A 433 -7.54 -0.04 21.17
CA ARG A 433 -6.08 -0.06 21.08
C ARG A 433 -5.62 1.29 21.64
N PRO A 434 -4.82 1.35 22.73
CA PRO A 434 -4.27 2.63 23.14
C PRO A 434 -3.57 3.16 21.90
N LYS A 435 -4.05 4.31 21.42
CA LYS A 435 -3.60 4.91 20.16
C LYS A 435 -2.08 4.82 20.15
N PRO A 436 -1.45 4.09 19.19
CA PRO A 436 -0.01 3.99 19.17
C PRO A 436 0.52 5.42 19.25
N ALA A 437 1.42 5.67 20.21
CA ALA A 437 2.03 6.98 20.30
C ALA A 437 2.56 7.27 18.91
N ARG A 438 2.03 8.34 18.27
CA ARG A 438 2.45 8.73 16.91
C ARG A 438 3.95 8.54 16.86
N PRO A 439 4.51 7.80 15.88
CA PRO A 439 5.95 7.65 15.78
C PRO A 439 6.51 9.06 15.92
N ARG A 440 7.22 9.32 17.03
CA ARG A 440 7.56 10.68 17.43
C ARG A 440 8.14 11.33 16.18
N GLN A 441 7.43 12.30 15.61
CA GLN A 441 8.03 13.16 14.61
C GLN A 441 9.24 13.74 15.33
N ARG A 442 10.42 13.28 14.90
CA ARG A 442 11.75 13.75 15.23
C ARG A 442 11.83 14.63 16.47
N ILE A 443 12.59 14.16 17.47
CA ILE A 443 13.37 15.06 18.30
C ILE A 443 14.06 16.04 17.33
N ARG A 444 13.76 17.34 17.43
CA ARG A 444 14.49 18.36 16.68
C ARG A 444 15.94 18.21 17.12
N TRP A 445 16.83 17.90 16.18
CA TRP A 445 18.26 17.76 16.43
C TRP A 445 18.86 18.96 17.17
N SER A 446 18.26 20.15 17.07
CA SER A 446 18.65 21.32 17.86
C SER A 446 18.63 21.10 19.38
N GLU A 447 17.76 20.23 19.91
CA GLU A 447 17.69 19.93 21.35
C GLU A 447 18.72 18.87 21.81
N LEU A 448 19.23 18.05 20.88
CA LEU A 448 20.27 17.05 21.13
C LEU A 448 21.68 17.67 21.04
N PHE A 449 21.88 18.62 20.12
CA PHE A 449 23.16 19.34 20.00
C PHE A 449 23.38 20.39 21.09
N SER A 450 22.34 20.86 21.79
CA SER A 450 22.51 21.71 22.98
C SER A 450 23.05 20.97 24.22
N ARG A 451 23.24 19.64 24.15
CA ARG A 451 23.66 18.81 25.30
C ARG A 451 24.95 18.02 25.08
N LEU A 452 25.64 18.17 23.95
CA LEU A 452 26.97 17.58 23.75
C LEU A 452 28.07 18.58 24.16
N PRO A 453 29.03 18.19 25.02
CA PRO A 453 30.12 19.08 25.39
C PRO A 453 31.07 19.27 24.20
N TYR A 454 31.22 20.52 23.77
CA TYR A 454 32.02 21.08 22.68
C TYR A 454 33.54 20.72 22.68
N LYS A 455 34.02 19.80 23.52
CA LYS A 455 35.46 19.60 23.79
C LYS A 455 36.19 18.58 22.91
N GLN A 456 35.52 17.86 22.00
CA GLN A 456 36.20 16.88 21.14
C GLN A 456 36.74 17.47 19.82
N GLN A 457 36.04 18.43 19.20
CA GLN A 457 36.52 19.07 17.96
C GLN A 457 37.81 19.89 18.15
N ASP A 458 37.94 20.59 19.28
CA ASP A 458 39.14 21.35 19.63
C ASP A 458 40.39 20.47 19.81
N ARG A 459 40.22 19.18 20.12
CA ARG A 459 41.34 18.25 20.31
C ARG A 459 41.84 17.71 18.97
N GLU A 460 40.94 17.34 18.08
CA GLU A 460 41.29 16.84 16.75
C GLU A 460 41.90 17.94 15.87
N GLU A 461 41.41 19.19 15.97
CA GLU A 461 42.03 20.32 15.27
C GLU A 461 43.43 20.65 15.79
N ARG A 462 43.68 20.50 17.10
CA ARG A 462 45.03 20.68 17.69
C ARG A 462 45.98 19.55 17.34
N GLU A 463 45.52 18.31 17.33
CA GLU A 463 46.33 17.15 16.94
C GLU A 463 46.68 17.19 15.43
N HIS A 464 45.75 17.65 14.58
CA HIS A 464 45.99 17.82 13.16
C HIS A 464 46.91 19.01 12.83
N ALA A 465 46.81 20.11 13.59
CA ALA A 465 47.73 21.25 13.47
C ALA A 465 49.17 20.90 13.90
N ALA A 466 49.33 20.12 14.99
CA ALA A 466 50.63 19.66 15.45
C ALA A 466 51.29 18.71 14.43
N TYR A 467 50.51 17.86 13.76
CA TYR A 467 51.03 16.94 12.73
C TYR A 467 51.51 17.65 11.45
N GLN A 468 50.91 18.80 11.11
CA GLN A 468 51.32 19.60 9.94
C GLN A 468 52.63 20.36 10.19
N ASP A 469 52.86 20.83 11.42
CA ASP A 469 54.05 21.61 11.78
C ASP A 469 55.35 20.76 11.78
N GLU A 470 55.24 19.45 12.07
CA GLU A 470 56.40 18.53 12.05
C GLU A 470 56.92 18.19 10.64
N ARG A 471 56.10 18.33 9.59
CA ARG A 471 56.53 18.06 8.19
C ARG A 471 57.15 19.28 7.48
N GLY A 472 57.09 20.46 8.10
CA GLY A 472 57.55 21.72 7.52
C GLY A 472 59.03 22.06 7.74
N ARG A 473 59.79 21.27 8.52
CA ARG A 473 61.21 21.58 8.79
C ARG A 473 62.14 20.84 7.82
N PRO A 474 62.96 21.56 7.03
CA PRO A 474 64.02 20.93 6.23
C PRO A 474 65.06 20.30 7.17
N ARG A 475 65.58 19.13 6.78
CA ARG A 475 66.62 18.40 7.51
C ARG A 475 67.97 19.09 7.47
#